data_AF-A0A7W5IF44-F1
#
_entry.id   AF-A0A7W5IF44-F1
#
_cell.length_a   1.000
_cell.length_b   1.000
_cell.length_c   1.000
_cell.angle_alpha   90.00
_cell.angle_beta   90.00
_cell.angle_gamma   90.00
#
_symmetry.space_group_name_H-M   'P 1'
#
loop_
_entity.id
_entity.type
_entity.pdbx_description
1 polymer ?
#
loop_
_entity_poly.entity_id
_entity_poly.type
_entity_poly.pdbx_seq_one_letter_code
_entity_poly.pdbx_strand_id
1 'polypeptide(L)'
;MGSQQRIEKTKEALETEREEIEALRGEIEKLCGRPPQRVLAGSYQTAVAWKELAIGALRLAKSKAPTLVKLRDARAAMLRAQVE
;
A
#
# COMPACT_ATOMS: atom_id res chain seq x y z
N MET A 1 31.54 -23.83 15.05
CA MET A 1 31.38 -22.84 13.96
C MET A 1 29.96 -22.97 13.44
N GLY A 2 29.07 -22.08 13.86
CA GLY A 2 27.64 -22.15 13.54
C GLY A 2 27.41 -21.76 12.09
N SER A 3 26.93 -22.72 11.30
CA SER A 3 26.53 -22.54 9.91
C SER A 3 25.44 -21.48 9.83
N GLN A 4 25.78 -20.31 9.29
CA GLN A 4 24.79 -19.33 8.84
C GLN A 4 23.98 -19.97 7.71
N GLN A 5 22.86 -20.61 8.06
CA GLN A 5 21.83 -20.98 7.10
C GLN A 5 21.31 -19.69 6.47
N ARG A 6 21.86 -19.33 5.31
CA ARG A 6 21.20 -18.39 4.41
C ARG A 6 19.88 -19.05 4.05
N ILE A 7 18.78 -18.55 4.61
CA ILE A 7 17.44 -18.88 4.14
C ILE A 7 17.35 -18.25 2.76
N GLU A 8 17.86 -18.95 1.74
CA GLU A 8 17.60 -18.61 0.35
C GLU A 8 16.10 -18.80 0.16
N LYS A 9 15.37 -17.69 0.02
CA LYS A 9 13.98 -17.74 -0.42
C LYS A 9 13.98 -18.51 -1.74
N THR A 10 13.19 -19.58 -1.80
CA THR A 10 13.00 -20.35 -3.03
C THR A 10 12.50 -19.42 -4.13
N LYS A 11 12.80 -19.74 -5.39
CA LYS A 11 12.34 -18.96 -6.55
C LYS A 11 10.82 -18.72 -6.51
N GLU A 12 10.07 -19.74 -6.10
CA GLU A 12 8.62 -19.67 -5.87
C GLU A 12 8.24 -18.60 -4.83
N ALA A 13 8.93 -18.53 -3.68
CA ALA A 13 8.65 -17.53 -2.66
C ALA A 13 8.91 -16.09 -3.16
N LEU A 14 9.91 -15.91 -4.02
CA LEU A 14 10.20 -14.61 -4.65
C LEU A 14 9.17 -14.24 -5.72
N GLU A 15 8.64 -15.22 -6.46
CA GLU A 15 7.57 -15.02 -7.44
C GLU A 15 6.25 -14.66 -6.74
N THR A 16 5.86 -15.40 -5.69
CA THR A 16 4.67 -15.08 -4.88
C THR A 16 4.76 -13.70 -4.24
N GLU A 17 5.93 -13.31 -3.71
CA GLU A 17 6.12 -11.98 -3.13
C GLU A 17 5.97 -10.86 -4.19
N ARG A 18 6.43 -11.09 -5.43
CA ARG A 18 6.23 -10.13 -6.52
C ARG A 18 4.77 -10.02 -6.94
N GLU A 19 4.07 -11.15 -7.05
CA GLU A 19 2.63 -11.16 -7.35
C GLU A 19 1.83 -10.42 -6.28
N GLU A 20 2.16 -10.63 -5.00
CA GLU A 20 1.50 -9.92 -3.91
C GLU A 20 1.81 -8.41 -3.95
N ILE A 21 3.05 -8.01 -4.27
CA ILE A 21 3.40 -6.60 -4.45
C ILE A 21 2.55 -5.98 -5.56
N GLU A 22 2.43 -6.61 -6.72
CA GLU A 22 1.62 -6.10 -7.84
C GLU A 22 0.13 -6.04 -7.51
N ALA A 23 -0.39 -7.06 -6.81
CA ALA A 23 -1.77 -7.04 -6.34
C ALA A 23 -2.03 -5.85 -5.39
N LEU A 24 -1.16 -5.65 -4.40
CA LEU A 24 -1.28 -4.55 -3.45
C LEU A 24 -1.13 -3.17 -4.13
N ARG A 25 -0.27 -3.04 -5.14
CA ARG A 25 -0.16 -1.83 -5.96
C ARG A 25 -1.49 -1.50 -6.64
N GLY A 26 -2.07 -2.48 -7.33
CA GLY A 26 -3.34 -2.30 -8.02
C GLY A 26 -4.49 -1.96 -7.05
N GLU A 27 -4.50 -2.55 -5.86
CA GLU A 27 -5.50 -2.23 -4.83
C GLU A 27 -5.34 -0.80 -4.29
N ILE A 28 -4.12 -0.37 -3.98
CA ILE A 28 -3.85 1.00 -3.52
C ILE A 28 -4.27 2.01 -4.59
N GLU A 29 -3.95 1.77 -5.86
CA GLU A 29 -4.36 2.67 -6.95
C GLU A 29 -5.89 2.80 -7.04
N LYS A 30 -6.62 1.69 -6.91
CA LYS A 30 -8.09 1.71 -6.88
C LYS A 30 -8.64 2.48 -5.68
N LEU A 31 -8.03 2.32 -4.50
CA LEU A 31 -8.43 3.05 -3.29
C LEU A 31 -8.15 4.54 -3.40
N CYS A 32 -7.02 4.93 -3.98
CA CYS A 32 -6.70 6.34 -4.29
C CYS A 32 -7.70 6.95 -5.28
N GLY A 33 -8.24 6.16 -6.21
CA GLY A 33 -9.26 6.63 -7.15
C GLY A 33 -10.65 6.84 -6.54
N ARG A 34 -10.87 6.48 -5.28
CA ARG A 34 -12.18 6.51 -4.62
C ARG A 34 -12.12 7.33 -3.33
N PRO A 35 -12.40 8.63 -3.37
CA PRO A 35 -12.51 9.42 -2.14
C PRO A 35 -13.69 8.93 -1.28
N PRO A 36 -13.56 8.91 0.07
CA PRO A 36 -14.64 8.55 0.97
C PRO A 36 -15.71 9.63 0.99
N GLN A 37 -16.92 9.27 1.41
CA GLN A 37 -18.06 10.20 1.41
C GLN A 37 -17.81 11.49 2.20
N ARG A 38 -17.10 11.43 3.33
CA ARG A 38 -16.77 12.63 4.12
C ARG A 38 -15.87 13.65 3.41
N VAL A 39 -15.02 13.18 2.49
CA VAL A 39 -14.24 14.06 1.61
C VAL A 39 -15.18 14.70 0.58
N LEU A 40 -16.10 13.92 0.02
CA LEU A 40 -17.09 14.39 -0.95
C LEU A 40 -18.14 15.33 -0.31
N ALA A 41 -18.39 15.20 0.99
CA ALA A 41 -19.30 16.04 1.76
C ALA A 41 -18.76 17.47 2.02
N GLY A 42 -17.53 17.77 1.59
CA GLY A 42 -17.01 19.14 1.54
C GLY A 42 -16.21 19.59 2.76
N SER A 43 -15.83 18.69 3.68
CA SER A 43 -14.89 19.03 4.75
C SER A 43 -13.49 19.25 4.19
N TYR A 44 -13.01 20.50 4.20
CA TYR A 44 -11.69 20.85 3.68
C TYR A 44 -10.56 20.12 4.41
N GLN A 45 -10.60 20.07 5.75
CA GLN A 45 -9.57 19.39 6.54
C GLN A 45 -9.50 17.89 6.21
N THR A 46 -10.66 17.26 6.04
CA THR A 46 -10.75 15.85 5.67
C THR A 46 -10.26 15.60 4.24
N ALA A 47 -10.57 16.51 3.30
CA ALA A 47 -10.08 16.44 1.93
C ALA A 47 -8.56 16.57 1.84
N VAL A 48 -7.96 17.49 2.59
CA VAL A 48 -6.49 17.66 2.66
C VAL A 48 -5.84 16.42 3.26
N ALA A 49 -6.33 15.93 4.40
CA ALA A 49 -5.79 14.74 5.05
C ALA A 49 -5.86 13.50 4.14
N TRP A 50 -6.97 13.32 3.43
CA TRP A 50 -7.09 12.26 2.43
C TRP A 50 -6.05 12.43 1.33
N LYS A 51 -5.89 13.65 0.79
CA LYS A 51 -5.01 13.93 -0.34
C LYS A 51 -3.56 13.60 -0.01
N GLU A 52 -3.11 13.99 1.18
CA GLU A 52 -1.77 13.67 1.66
C GLU A 52 -1.58 12.16 1.79
N LEU A 53 -2.53 11.46 2.42
CA LEU A 53 -2.49 10.00 2.59
C LEU A 53 -2.38 9.27 1.25
N ALA A 54 -3.24 9.62 0.30
CA ALA A 54 -3.29 8.93 -0.98
C ALA A 54 -2.12 9.25 -1.90
N ILE A 55 -1.60 10.48 -1.87
CA ILE A 55 -0.36 10.80 -2.59
C ILE A 55 0.79 9.95 -2.02
N GLY A 56 0.88 9.82 -0.70
CA GLY A 56 1.85 8.96 -0.03
C GLY A 56 1.73 7.49 -0.46
N ALA A 57 0.51 6.95 -0.41
CA ALA A 57 0.23 5.57 -0.80
C ALA A 57 0.50 5.32 -2.29
N LEU A 58 0.09 6.23 -3.18
CA LEU A 58 0.32 6.14 -4.62
C LEU A 58 1.81 6.21 -4.96
N ARG A 59 2.56 7.10 -4.31
CA ARG A 59 4.02 7.19 -4.50
C ARG A 59 4.72 5.90 -4.06
N LEU A 60 4.26 5.29 -2.97
CA LEU A 60 4.78 4.01 -2.52
C LEU A 60 4.47 2.90 -3.52
N ALA A 61 3.22 2.82 -4.01
CA ALA A 61 2.82 1.85 -5.03
C ALA A 61 3.67 1.96 -6.29
N LYS A 62 3.95 3.18 -6.77
CA LYS A 62 4.77 3.43 -7.96
C LYS A 62 6.28 3.41 -7.73
N SER A 63 6.74 3.18 -6.50
CA SER A 63 8.17 3.15 -6.19
C SER A 63 8.85 1.94 -6.83
N LYS A 64 10.16 2.01 -7.13
CA LYS A 64 10.88 0.94 -7.84
C LYS A 64 10.89 -0.41 -7.11
N ALA A 65 10.97 -0.40 -5.79
CA ALA A 65 11.07 -1.60 -4.96
C ALA A 65 10.47 -1.36 -3.56
N PRO A 66 9.13 -1.27 -3.45
CA PRO A 66 8.47 -1.18 -2.14
C PRO A 66 8.63 -2.50 -1.38
N THR A 67 8.71 -2.42 -0.07
CA THR A 67 8.60 -3.61 0.78
C THR A 67 7.14 -4.00 0.95
N LEU A 68 6.85 -5.31 1.00
CA LEU A 68 5.49 -5.83 1.23
C LEU A 68 4.82 -5.20 2.46
N VAL A 69 5.56 -5.09 3.56
CA VAL A 69 5.06 -4.50 4.82
C VAL A 69 4.52 -3.09 4.58
N LYS A 70 5.30 -2.23 3.90
CA LYS A 70 4.88 -0.85 3.63
C LYS A 70 3.64 -0.79 2.75
N LEU A 71 3.52 -1.67 1.76
CA LEU A 71 2.31 -1.73 0.91
C LEU A 71 1.08 -2.18 1.69
N ARG A 72 1.22 -3.20 2.55
CA ARG A 72 0.14 -3.66 3.43
C ARG A 72 -0.30 -2.55 4.39
N ASP A 73 0.64 -1.82 4.98
CA ASP A 73 0.36 -0.71 5.88
C ASP A 73 -0.36 0.44 5.16
N ALA A 74 0.11 0.82 3.96
CA ALA A 74 -0.49 1.86 3.15
C ALA A 74 -1.92 1.48 2.73
N ARG A 75 -2.14 0.24 2.29
CA ARG A 75 -3.47 -0.29 1.98
C ARG A 75 -4.38 -0.24 3.21
N ALA A 76 -3.91 -0.69 4.37
CA ALA A 76 -4.70 -0.69 5.60
C ALA A 76 -5.07 0.74 6.03
N ALA A 77 -4.15 1.70 5.90
CA ALA A 77 -4.44 3.11 6.17
C ALA A 77 -5.50 3.67 5.21
N MET A 78 -5.39 3.38 3.91
CA MET A 78 -6.39 3.78 2.91
C MET A 78 -7.76 3.17 3.20
N LEU A 79 -7.82 1.89 3.60
CA LEU A 79 -9.08 1.22 3.97
C LEU A 79 -9.71 1.82 5.22
N ARG A 80 -8.94 2.10 6.28
CA ARG A 80 -9.45 2.81 7.46
C ARG A 80 -10.02 4.17 7.08
N ALA A 81 -9.27 4.89 6.25
CA ALA A 81 -9.72 6.16 5.73
C ALA A 81 -10.96 6.07 4.81
N GLN A 82 -11.38 4.89 4.34
CA GLN A 82 -12.65 4.73 3.62
C GLN A 82 -13.86 4.63 4.56
N VAL A 83 -13.66 4.05 5.75
CA VAL A 83 -14.74 3.67 6.68
C VAL A 83 -15.07 4.79 7.66
N GLU A 84 -14.07 5.59 8.06
CA GLU A 84 -14.24 6.72 8.99
C GLU A 84 -15.09 7.89 8.44
#